data_AF-Q09I49-F1
#
_entry.id   AF-Q09I49-F1
#
_cell.length_a   1.000
_cell.length_b   1.000
_cell.length_c   1.000
_cell.angle_alpha   90.00
_cell.angle_beta   90.00
_cell.angle_gamma   90.00
#
_symmetry.space_group_name_H-M   'P 1'
#
loop_
_entity.id
_entity.type
_entity.pdbx_description
1 polymer ?
#
loop_
_entity_poly.entity_id
_entity_poly.type
_entity_poly.pdbx_seq_one_letter_code
_entity_poly.pdbx_strand_id
1 'polypeptide(L)'
;MKVILQNNEEDCLLACYTMLLNDLGYKVPLYEVYERDSLPADGLSASYLLNLNKNFNVDIKAYKANFDEVISLIRIRGNNRVIVHWNNDHFVVLEKITKNYIKIVDPAIGRIKFSKDEFLEHYSGTVITVLPTVDFHRQKVKTLFFKYFKNTLEVRAIFSFLISLLLIEISVLLFSIVIRNMVAGNLKFISSLLLLFTIMLLQIVGYYIKNFALEKYNSNFDKSYTTILFKRLLNKPLLYFRNHTNGSISEKISFRTTLRDSVASKLIPSIVSLVSSFVIFIYLVIISFRLTIILVSMIVLYSLISSVLYHKQNEYNQSYLQYLIDFNSDFQSDLEDIDYIK
;
A
#
# COMPACT_ATOMS: atom_id res chain seq x y z
N MET A 1 -13.57 -8.90 -6.53
CA MET A 1 -13.23 -7.49 -6.80
C MET A 1 -12.26 -6.92 -5.76
N LYS A 2 -11.28 -6.09 -6.16
CA LYS A 2 -10.40 -5.34 -5.23
C LYS A 2 -11.07 -4.02 -4.85
N VAL A 3 -11.13 -3.70 -3.56
CA VAL A 3 -11.70 -2.43 -3.07
C VAL A 3 -10.74 -1.30 -3.39
N ILE A 4 -11.29 -0.17 -3.84
CA ILE A 4 -10.56 1.07 -4.10
C ILE A 4 -11.26 2.15 -3.30
N LEU A 5 -10.55 2.76 -2.36
CA LEU A 5 -11.12 3.84 -1.57
C LEU A 5 -11.07 5.16 -2.34
N GLN A 6 -12.03 6.04 -2.10
CA GLN A 6 -12.04 7.39 -2.65
C GLN A 6 -10.97 8.26 -1.97
N ASN A 7 -10.37 9.20 -2.71
CA ASN A 7 -9.40 10.13 -2.12
C ASN A 7 -10.10 11.40 -1.60
N ASN A 8 -11.15 11.84 -2.31
CA ASN A 8 -12.02 12.95 -1.96
C ASN A 8 -13.48 12.48 -2.04
N GLU A 9 -14.40 13.22 -1.44
CA GLU A 9 -15.84 12.93 -1.48
C GLU A 9 -16.40 12.91 -2.91
N GLU A 10 -15.88 13.79 -3.77
CA GLU A 10 -16.26 13.94 -5.18
C GLU A 10 -15.90 12.71 -6.06
N ASP A 11 -15.03 11.81 -5.58
CA ASP A 11 -14.45 10.71 -6.36
C ASP A 11 -15.26 9.39 -6.27
N CYS A 12 -16.36 9.34 -5.51
CA CYS A 12 -17.08 8.10 -5.20
C CYS A 12 -17.48 7.28 -6.45
N LEU A 13 -18.06 7.94 -7.46
CA LEU A 13 -18.45 7.31 -8.72
C LEU A 13 -17.26 6.79 -9.52
N LEU A 14 -16.15 7.54 -9.53
CA LEU A 14 -14.92 7.12 -10.19
C LEU A 14 -14.25 5.94 -9.50
N ALA A 15 -14.25 5.92 -8.17
CA ALA A 15 -13.76 4.80 -7.39
C ALA A 15 -14.58 3.53 -7.71
N CYS A 16 -15.91 3.63 -7.72
CA CYS A 16 -16.81 2.55 -8.14
C CYS A 16 -16.49 2.05 -9.55
N TYR A 17 -16.36 2.96 -10.51
CA TYR A 17 -16.02 2.62 -11.90
C TYR A 17 -14.65 1.93 -12.01
N THR A 18 -13.65 2.43 -11.30
CA THR A 18 -12.29 1.85 -11.27
C THR A 18 -12.32 0.44 -10.67
N MET A 19 -13.16 0.19 -9.65
CA MET A 19 -13.34 -1.15 -9.09
C MET A 19 -13.88 -2.14 -10.14
N LEU A 20 -14.87 -1.72 -10.92
CA LEU A 20 -15.45 -2.54 -11.99
C LEU A 20 -14.48 -2.77 -13.16
N LEU A 21 -13.74 -1.75 -13.60
CA LEU A 21 -12.65 -1.90 -14.59
C LEU A 21 -11.61 -2.90 -14.13
N ASN A 22 -11.19 -2.78 -12.87
CA ASN A 22 -10.24 -3.71 -12.27
C ASN A 22 -10.80 -5.13 -12.18
N ASP A 23 -12.10 -5.30 -11.94
CA ASP A 23 -12.75 -6.63 -11.94
C ASP A 23 -12.81 -7.24 -13.34
N LEU A 24 -13.05 -6.44 -14.39
CA LEU A 24 -13.01 -6.87 -15.79
C LEU A 24 -11.60 -7.29 -16.26
N GLY A 25 -10.57 -6.87 -15.54
CA GLY A 25 -9.18 -7.19 -15.83
C GLY A 25 -8.40 -6.05 -16.48
N TYR A 26 -8.97 -4.85 -16.56
CA TYR A 26 -8.25 -3.62 -16.90
C TYR A 26 -7.69 -3.00 -15.62
N LYS A 27 -6.48 -3.40 -15.24
CA LYS A 27 -5.89 -3.03 -13.95
C LYS A 27 -5.31 -1.62 -14.00
N VAL A 28 -6.05 -0.64 -13.48
CA VAL A 28 -5.64 0.77 -13.36
C VAL A 28 -5.86 1.32 -11.95
N PRO A 29 -4.98 2.24 -11.51
CA PRO A 29 -5.20 3.02 -10.31
C PRO A 29 -6.17 4.17 -10.57
N LEU A 30 -6.92 4.59 -9.54
CA LEU A 30 -7.93 5.65 -9.61
C LEU A 30 -7.40 6.92 -10.30
N TYR A 31 -6.18 7.35 -9.98
CA TYR A 31 -5.58 8.56 -10.55
C TYR A 31 -5.37 8.51 -12.06
N GLU A 32 -5.17 7.34 -12.68
CA GLU A 32 -5.01 7.22 -14.14
C GLU A 32 -6.35 7.29 -14.87
N VAL A 33 -7.45 6.99 -14.18
CA VAL A 33 -8.79 7.03 -14.76
C VAL A 33 -9.19 8.46 -15.11
N TYR A 34 -8.78 9.42 -14.27
CA TYR A 34 -9.05 10.84 -14.48
C TYR A 34 -7.81 11.68 -14.86
N GLU A 35 -6.59 11.12 -14.96
CA GLU A 35 -5.39 11.95 -15.26
C GLU A 35 -5.49 12.73 -16.59
N ARG A 36 -6.42 12.34 -17.47
CA ARG A 36 -6.68 12.97 -18.76
C ARG A 36 -7.81 14.02 -18.73
N ASP A 37 -8.69 13.98 -17.73
CA ASP A 37 -9.90 14.81 -17.65
C ASP A 37 -10.02 15.46 -16.27
N SER A 38 -10.35 16.75 -16.25
CA SER A 38 -10.52 17.48 -14.98
C SER A 38 -11.87 17.10 -14.35
N LEU A 39 -11.87 16.78 -13.06
CA LEU A 39 -13.11 16.52 -12.33
C LEU A 39 -13.88 17.82 -12.07
N PRO A 40 -15.23 17.82 -12.16
CA PRO A 40 -16.05 18.89 -11.64
C PRO A 40 -15.96 18.92 -10.10
N ALA A 41 -16.09 20.10 -9.50
CA ALA A 41 -16.12 20.26 -8.04
C ALA A 41 -17.46 19.79 -7.43
N ASP A 42 -18.54 19.85 -8.21
CA ASP A 42 -19.89 19.49 -7.74
C ASP A 42 -20.16 17.96 -7.79
N GLY A 43 -19.10 17.15 -7.74
CA GLY A 43 -19.16 15.71 -7.92
C GLY A 43 -19.36 15.25 -9.36
N LEU A 44 -19.54 13.94 -9.53
CA LEU A 44 -19.56 13.30 -10.85
C LEU A 44 -20.95 12.80 -11.21
N SER A 45 -21.46 13.29 -12.34
CA SER A 45 -22.69 12.78 -12.92
C SER A 45 -22.46 11.47 -13.70
N ALA A 46 -23.51 10.67 -13.85
CA ALA A 46 -23.50 9.50 -14.72
C ALA A 46 -23.16 9.87 -16.18
N SER A 47 -23.53 11.07 -16.64
CA SER A 47 -23.20 11.57 -17.98
C SER A 47 -21.71 11.87 -18.15
N TYR A 48 -21.04 12.33 -17.09
CA TYR A 48 -19.58 12.47 -17.10
C TYR A 48 -18.89 11.12 -17.25
N LEU A 49 -19.37 10.09 -16.54
CA LEU A 49 -18.85 8.73 -16.65
C LEU A 49 -18.96 8.20 -18.10
N LEU A 50 -20.08 8.46 -18.78
CA LEU A 50 -20.30 8.08 -20.18
C LEU A 50 -19.29 8.74 -21.13
N ASN A 51 -18.89 9.99 -20.88
CA ASN A 51 -17.88 10.68 -21.68
C ASN A 51 -16.47 10.11 -21.45
N LEU A 52 -16.12 9.83 -20.19
CA LEU A 52 -14.81 9.31 -19.78
C LEU A 52 -14.55 7.89 -20.33
N ASN A 53 -15.62 7.11 -20.47
CA ASN A 53 -15.62 5.74 -20.96
C ASN A 53 -14.97 5.52 -22.34
N LYS A 54 -14.95 6.55 -23.21
CA LYS A 54 -14.42 6.45 -24.59
C LYS A 54 -12.98 5.90 -24.66
N ASN A 55 -12.23 6.00 -23.56
CA ASN A 55 -10.83 5.60 -23.49
C ASN A 55 -10.58 4.15 -23.03
N PHE A 56 -11.60 3.46 -22.50
CA PHE A 56 -11.44 2.16 -21.82
C PHE A 56 -12.09 0.97 -22.54
N ASN A 57 -12.74 1.21 -23.69
CA ASN A 57 -13.44 0.20 -24.48
C ASN A 57 -14.42 -0.64 -23.63
N VAL A 58 -15.17 0.02 -22.75
CA VAL A 58 -16.31 -0.60 -22.06
C VAL A 58 -17.60 0.06 -22.52
N ASP A 59 -18.72 -0.65 -22.43
CA ASP A 59 -20.07 -0.13 -22.65
C ASP A 59 -20.65 0.22 -21.27
N ILE A 60 -21.02 1.48 -21.10
CA ILE A 60 -21.63 1.98 -19.88
C ILE A 60 -23.07 2.35 -20.21
N LYS A 61 -24.00 1.82 -19.43
CA LYS A 61 -25.41 2.18 -19.54
C LYS A 61 -25.99 2.47 -18.18
N ALA A 62 -26.61 3.64 -18.06
CA ALA A 62 -27.33 4.09 -16.88
C ALA A 62 -28.83 3.96 -17.12
N TYR A 63 -29.53 3.41 -16.13
CA TYR A 63 -30.98 3.21 -16.19
C TYR A 63 -31.60 3.57 -14.84
N LYS A 64 -32.85 4.05 -14.89
CA LYS A 64 -33.71 4.08 -13.71
C LYS A 64 -34.37 2.72 -13.60
N ALA A 65 -34.14 2.02 -12.49
CA ALA A 65 -34.59 0.65 -12.33
C ALA A 65 -35.11 0.41 -10.91
N ASN A 66 -36.17 -0.38 -10.77
CA ASN A 66 -36.58 -0.86 -9.44
C ASN A 66 -35.69 -2.02 -8.99
N PHE A 67 -35.63 -2.29 -7.69
CA PHE A 67 -34.73 -3.33 -7.15
C PHE A 67 -34.93 -4.72 -7.78
N ASP A 68 -36.18 -5.10 -8.08
CA ASP A 68 -36.47 -6.38 -8.74
C ASP A 68 -35.96 -6.43 -10.20
N GLU A 69 -35.94 -5.28 -10.88
CA GLU A 69 -35.34 -5.15 -12.21
C GLU A 69 -33.81 -5.25 -12.13
N VAL A 70 -33.20 -4.71 -11.07
CA VAL A 70 -31.76 -4.88 -10.80
C VAL A 70 -31.40 -6.35 -10.62
N ILE A 71 -32.17 -7.09 -9.83
CA ILE A 71 -31.99 -8.54 -9.67
C ILE A 71 -32.10 -9.24 -11.03
N SER A 72 -33.10 -8.87 -11.82
CA SER A 72 -33.33 -9.46 -13.14
C SER A 72 -32.16 -9.18 -14.09
N LEU A 73 -31.65 -7.94 -14.12
CA LEU A 73 -30.49 -7.54 -14.90
C LEU A 73 -29.24 -8.34 -14.53
N ILE A 74 -28.98 -8.52 -13.23
CA ILE A 74 -27.86 -9.30 -12.72
C ILE A 74 -27.99 -10.78 -13.13
N ARG A 75 -29.20 -11.34 -13.02
CA ARG A 75 -29.48 -12.73 -13.39
C ARG A 75 -29.29 -12.97 -14.89
N ILE A 76 -29.76 -12.06 -15.73
CA ILE A 76 -29.64 -12.14 -17.19
C ILE A 76 -28.18 -12.00 -17.62
N ARG A 77 -27.43 -11.08 -17.02
CA ARG A 77 -26.04 -10.78 -17.40
C ARG A 77 -25.01 -11.69 -16.74
N GLY A 78 -25.42 -12.51 -15.78
CA GLY A 78 -24.55 -13.45 -15.06
C GLY A 78 -23.42 -12.79 -14.28
N ASN A 79 -23.51 -11.49 -13.99
CA ASN A 79 -22.48 -10.78 -13.23
C ASN A 79 -23.06 -9.61 -12.43
N ASN A 80 -22.39 -9.28 -11.32
CA ASN A 80 -22.80 -8.24 -10.38
C ASN A 80 -22.07 -6.91 -10.62
N ARG A 81 -21.69 -6.59 -11.87
CA ARG A 81 -20.88 -5.38 -12.16
C ARG A 81 -21.77 -4.15 -12.31
N VAL A 82 -22.33 -3.76 -11.17
CA VAL A 82 -23.40 -2.77 -11.11
C VAL A 82 -23.04 -1.73 -10.05
N ILE A 83 -23.05 -0.46 -10.47
CA ILE A 83 -22.95 0.69 -9.57
C ILE A 83 -24.38 1.16 -9.28
N VAL A 84 -24.64 1.46 -8.03
CA VAL A 84 -25.94 1.86 -7.51
C VAL A 84 -25.82 3.25 -6.92
N HIS A 85 -26.80 4.10 -7.21
CA HIS A 85 -26.93 5.40 -6.54
C HIS A 85 -27.55 5.21 -5.15
N TRP A 86 -26.95 5.83 -4.15
CA TRP A 86 -27.16 5.61 -2.74
C TRP A 86 -27.46 6.97 -2.07
N ASN A 87 -28.53 7.04 -1.26
CA ASN A 87 -28.93 8.25 -0.51
C ASN A 87 -29.07 9.57 -1.29
N ASN A 88 -29.14 9.50 -2.62
CA ASN A 88 -29.21 10.62 -3.57
C ASN A 88 -27.95 11.49 -3.71
N ASP A 89 -26.87 11.14 -3.03
CA ASP A 89 -25.61 11.90 -3.01
C ASP A 89 -24.36 11.02 -3.20
N HIS A 90 -24.49 9.69 -3.14
CA HIS A 90 -23.36 8.77 -3.14
C HIS A 90 -23.51 7.62 -4.16
N PHE A 91 -22.39 6.98 -4.49
CA PHE A 91 -22.36 5.82 -5.37
C PHE A 91 -21.62 4.64 -4.73
N VAL A 92 -22.23 3.45 -4.83
CA VAL A 92 -21.69 2.21 -4.27
C VAL A 92 -21.68 1.09 -5.30
N VAL A 93 -20.78 0.12 -5.17
CA VAL A 93 -20.75 -1.06 -6.04
C VAL A 93 -21.48 -2.22 -5.38
N LEU A 94 -22.40 -2.83 -6.11
CA LEU A 94 -23.11 -4.01 -5.64
C LEU A 94 -22.22 -5.26 -5.82
N GLU A 95 -21.78 -5.90 -4.73
CA GLU A 95 -20.87 -7.06 -4.81
C GLU A 95 -21.63 -8.38 -4.90
N LYS A 96 -22.68 -8.57 -4.08
CA LYS A 96 -23.43 -9.83 -4.03
C LYS A 96 -24.83 -9.65 -3.48
N ILE A 97 -25.82 -10.18 -4.18
CA ILE A 97 -27.18 -10.36 -3.66
C ILE A 97 -27.33 -11.82 -3.20
N THR A 98 -27.90 -12.01 -2.00
CA THR A 98 -28.37 -13.31 -1.52
C THR A 98 -29.82 -13.21 -1.07
N LYS A 99 -30.44 -14.34 -0.69
CA LYS A 99 -31.82 -14.33 -0.18
C LYS A 99 -31.97 -13.51 1.11
N ASN A 100 -30.93 -13.44 1.94
CA ASN A 100 -31.03 -12.86 3.29
C ASN A 100 -30.31 -11.51 3.44
N TYR A 101 -29.29 -11.26 2.62
CA TYR A 101 -28.50 -10.04 2.72
C TYR A 101 -27.97 -9.59 1.35
N ILE A 102 -27.65 -8.31 1.27
CA ILE A 102 -27.02 -7.66 0.12
C ILE A 102 -25.64 -7.14 0.58
N LYS A 103 -24.61 -7.43 -0.21
CA LYS A 103 -23.26 -6.89 -0.02
C LYS A 103 -23.01 -5.78 -1.01
N ILE A 104 -22.54 -4.66 -0.48
CA ILE A 104 -22.02 -3.55 -1.26
C ILE A 104 -20.55 -3.27 -0.92
N VAL A 105 -19.89 -2.58 -1.83
CA VAL A 105 -18.61 -1.94 -1.61
C VAL A 105 -18.82 -0.44 -1.72
N ASP A 106 -18.73 0.22 -0.59
CA ASP A 106 -18.70 1.67 -0.46
C ASP A 106 -17.26 2.17 -0.69
N PRO A 107 -17.01 3.12 -1.60
CA PRO A 107 -15.71 3.75 -1.77
C PRO A 107 -15.16 4.48 -0.54
N ALA A 108 -16.01 4.97 0.35
CA ALA A 108 -15.60 5.69 1.56
C ALA A 108 -15.19 4.71 2.68
N ILE A 109 -15.98 3.66 2.88
CA ILE A 109 -15.90 2.80 4.08
C ILE A 109 -15.37 1.39 3.74
N GLY A 110 -15.63 0.89 2.53
CA GLY A 110 -15.27 -0.44 2.08
C GLY A 110 -16.45 -1.41 2.05
N ARG A 111 -16.24 -2.68 2.45
CA ARG A 111 -17.26 -3.72 2.30
C ARG A 111 -18.29 -3.67 3.42
N ILE A 112 -19.56 -3.54 3.06
CA ILE A 112 -20.68 -3.50 4.01
C ILE A 112 -21.74 -4.53 3.60
N LYS A 113 -22.46 -5.06 4.60
CA LYS A 113 -23.62 -5.95 4.42
C LYS A 113 -24.85 -5.22 4.94
N PHE A 114 -25.91 -5.24 4.15
CA PHE A 114 -27.23 -4.76 4.52
C PHE A 114 -28.24 -5.89 4.45
N SER A 115 -29.28 -5.81 5.28
CA SER A 115 -30.52 -6.54 5.04
C SER A 115 -31.19 -6.02 3.76
N LYS A 116 -32.20 -6.74 3.27
CA LYS A 116 -32.92 -6.31 2.06
C LYS A 116 -33.67 -4.99 2.30
N ASP A 117 -34.26 -4.83 3.48
CA ASP A 117 -35.10 -3.67 3.80
C ASP A 117 -34.25 -2.41 3.98
N GLU A 118 -33.15 -2.49 4.75
CA GLU A 118 -32.19 -1.37 4.89
C GLU A 118 -31.61 -0.94 3.54
N PHE A 119 -31.30 -1.89 2.65
CA PHE A 119 -30.79 -1.54 1.33
C PHE A 119 -31.81 -0.75 0.51
N LEU A 120 -33.10 -1.10 0.61
CA LEU A 120 -34.16 -0.43 -0.14
C LEU A 120 -34.42 0.99 0.36
N GLU A 121 -34.23 1.26 1.65
CA GLU A 121 -34.34 2.61 2.22
C GLU A 121 -33.29 3.57 1.63
N HIS A 122 -32.08 3.08 1.42
CA HIS A 122 -30.98 3.86 0.87
C HIS A 122 -30.92 3.90 -0.67
N TYR A 123 -31.65 3.00 -1.35
CA TYR A 123 -31.58 2.86 -2.80
C TYR A 123 -32.33 3.98 -3.54
N SER A 124 -31.60 4.79 -4.29
CA SER A 124 -32.15 5.95 -5.01
C SER A 124 -32.80 5.63 -6.37
N GLY A 125 -32.84 4.37 -6.80
CA GLY A 125 -33.50 3.99 -8.07
C GLY A 125 -32.66 4.14 -9.34
N THR A 126 -31.39 4.56 -9.24
CA THR A 126 -30.50 4.73 -10.40
C THR A 126 -29.39 3.69 -10.39
N VAL A 127 -29.15 3.08 -11.55
CA VAL A 127 -28.19 1.99 -11.72
C VAL A 127 -27.33 2.20 -12.95
N ILE A 128 -26.03 1.98 -12.79
CA ILE A 128 -25.05 2.05 -13.87
C ILE A 128 -24.42 0.68 -14.04
N THR A 129 -24.42 0.20 -15.28
CA THR A 129 -23.82 -1.07 -15.64
C THR A 129 -22.59 -0.85 -16.49
N VAL A 130 -21.55 -1.68 -16.27
CA VAL A 130 -20.28 -1.61 -17.00
C VAL A 130 -19.98 -2.97 -17.62
N LEU A 131 -19.88 -3.02 -18.95
CA LEU A 131 -19.66 -4.24 -19.72
C LEU A 131 -18.46 -4.09 -20.66
N PRO A 132 -17.67 -5.14 -20.94
CA PRO A 132 -16.61 -5.05 -21.94
C PRO A 132 -17.21 -4.97 -23.35
N THR A 133 -16.66 -4.12 -24.22
CA THR A 133 -16.98 -4.16 -25.66
C THR A 133 -16.15 -5.23 -26.37
N VAL A 134 -16.38 -5.41 -27.68
CA VAL A 134 -15.60 -6.34 -28.53
C VAL A 134 -14.10 -5.97 -28.54
N ASP A 135 -13.78 -4.67 -28.48
CA ASP A 135 -12.42 -4.14 -28.49
C ASP A 135 -11.79 -4.03 -27.08
N PHE A 136 -12.45 -4.58 -26.06
CA PHE A 136 -11.93 -4.58 -24.70
C PHE A 136 -10.71 -5.49 -24.58
N HIS A 137 -9.61 -4.96 -24.05
CA HIS A 137 -8.41 -5.72 -23.78
C HIS A 137 -8.05 -5.65 -22.31
N ARG A 138 -7.60 -6.78 -21.74
CA ARG A 138 -7.10 -6.81 -20.37
C ARG A 138 -5.74 -6.11 -20.30
N GLN A 139 -5.57 -5.23 -19.32
CA GLN A 139 -4.32 -4.54 -19.07
C GLN A 139 -3.79 -4.89 -17.68
N LYS A 140 -2.51 -5.24 -17.59
CA LYS A 140 -1.82 -5.36 -16.30
C LYS A 140 -1.37 -3.96 -15.85
N VAL A 141 -1.38 -3.72 -14.54
CA VAL A 141 -0.87 -2.45 -13.97
C VAL A 141 0.54 -2.23 -14.50
N LYS A 142 0.79 -1.10 -15.17
CA LYS A 142 2.16 -0.66 -15.42
C LYS A 142 2.74 -0.31 -14.06
N THR A 143 3.53 -1.22 -13.48
CA THR A 143 4.16 -0.99 -12.19
C THR A 143 5.17 0.15 -12.32
N LEU A 144 4.70 1.38 -12.10
CA LEU A 144 5.53 2.58 -12.01
C LEU A 144 6.63 2.39 -10.96
N PHE A 145 6.40 1.55 -9.96
CA PHE A 145 7.37 1.15 -8.95
C PHE A 145 8.72 0.77 -9.56
N PHE A 146 8.79 -0.17 -10.50
CA PHE A 146 10.08 -0.60 -11.09
C PHE A 146 10.77 0.50 -11.90
N LYS A 147 9.99 1.33 -12.61
CA LYS A 147 10.53 2.44 -13.40
C LYS A 147 11.12 3.52 -12.49
N TYR A 148 10.43 3.89 -11.42
CA TYR A 148 10.94 4.86 -10.45
C TYR A 148 12.05 4.27 -9.59
N PHE A 149 11.93 3.02 -9.13
CA PHE A 149 12.97 2.31 -8.39
C PHE A 149 14.30 2.28 -9.17
N LYS A 150 14.27 1.91 -10.46
CA LYS A 150 15.47 1.94 -11.32
C LYS A 150 16.11 3.33 -11.43
N ASN A 151 15.29 4.38 -11.49
CA ASN A 151 15.77 5.77 -11.58
C ASN A 151 16.21 6.36 -10.23
N THR A 152 15.95 5.64 -9.15
CA THR A 152 16.23 6.00 -7.75
C THR A 152 17.44 5.23 -7.20
N LEU A 153 17.91 4.22 -7.91
CA LEU A 153 19.05 3.39 -7.53
C LEU A 153 20.36 4.10 -7.88
N GLU A 154 20.96 4.78 -6.91
CA GLU A 154 22.33 5.28 -7.03
C GLU A 154 23.32 4.13 -6.84
N VAL A 155 23.79 3.55 -7.95
CA VAL A 155 24.62 2.33 -7.98
C VAL A 155 25.81 2.41 -7.03
N ARG A 156 26.44 3.59 -6.91
CA ARG A 156 27.59 3.82 -6.02
C ARG A 156 27.22 3.67 -4.54
N ALA A 157 26.09 4.23 -4.11
CA ALA A 157 25.64 4.17 -2.73
C ALA A 157 25.20 2.75 -2.33
N ILE A 158 24.58 2.02 -3.26
CA ILE A 158 24.21 0.61 -3.04
C ILE A 158 25.46 -0.25 -2.95
N PHE A 159 26.46 0.01 -3.78
CA PHE A 159 27.70 -0.75 -3.76
C PHE A 159 28.50 -0.53 -2.47
N SER A 160 28.62 0.72 -2.00
CA SER A 160 29.23 1.01 -0.70
C SER A 160 28.44 0.42 0.47
N PHE A 161 27.11 0.45 0.38
CA PHE A 161 26.22 -0.20 1.34
C PHE A 161 26.44 -1.73 1.38
N LEU A 162 26.49 -2.40 0.22
CA LEU A 162 26.76 -3.84 0.13
C LEU A 162 28.14 -4.23 0.68
N ILE A 163 29.19 -3.47 0.35
CA ILE A 163 30.54 -3.71 0.88
C ILE A 163 30.55 -3.58 2.40
N SER A 164 29.91 -2.53 2.95
CA SER A 164 29.86 -2.31 4.39
C SER A 164 29.18 -3.44 5.15
N LEU A 165 28.15 -4.05 4.56
CA LEU A 165 27.45 -5.19 5.14
C LEU A 165 28.29 -6.45 5.09
N LEU A 166 28.91 -6.76 3.95
CA LEU A 166 29.84 -7.90 3.83
C LEU A 166 30.96 -7.80 4.87
N LEU A 167 31.48 -6.59 5.09
CA LEU A 167 32.52 -6.32 6.07
C LEU A 167 32.04 -6.57 7.52
N ILE A 168 30.82 -6.15 7.85
CA ILE A 168 30.18 -6.44 9.15
C ILE A 168 29.98 -7.96 9.31
N GLU A 169 29.50 -8.66 8.28
CA GLU A 169 29.26 -10.11 8.31
C GLU A 169 30.54 -10.92 8.50
N ILE A 170 31.58 -10.62 7.73
CA ILE A 170 32.89 -11.25 7.87
C ILE A 170 33.41 -11.04 9.29
N SER A 171 33.22 -9.84 9.86
CA SER A 171 33.60 -9.55 11.24
C SER A 171 32.88 -10.43 12.25
N VAL A 172 31.57 -10.65 12.09
CA VAL A 172 30.78 -11.52 12.98
C VAL A 172 31.26 -12.97 12.91
N LEU A 173 31.55 -13.48 11.71
CA LEU A 173 32.10 -14.82 11.54
C LEU A 173 33.50 -14.96 12.16
N LEU A 174 34.38 -13.98 11.92
CA LEU A 174 35.71 -13.93 12.53
C LEU A 174 35.63 -13.87 14.05
N PHE A 175 34.70 -13.09 14.61
CA PHE A 175 34.46 -13.01 16.05
C PHE A 175 34.13 -14.40 16.62
N SER A 176 33.19 -15.12 15.99
CA SER A 176 32.82 -16.48 16.39
C SER A 176 34.01 -17.46 16.35
N ILE A 177 34.83 -17.39 15.29
CA ILE A 177 36.00 -18.25 15.13
C ILE A 177 37.08 -17.95 16.19
N VAL A 178 37.37 -16.68 16.44
CA VAL A 178 38.39 -16.27 17.43
C VAL A 178 37.99 -16.68 18.84
N ILE A 179 36.73 -16.47 19.24
CA ILE A 179 36.21 -16.91 20.54
C ILE A 179 36.35 -18.43 20.70
N ARG A 180 35.97 -19.21 19.66
CA ARG A 180 36.13 -20.68 19.70
C ARG A 180 37.59 -21.09 19.90
N ASN A 181 38.51 -20.50 19.13
CA ASN A 181 39.93 -20.83 19.21
C ASN A 181 40.55 -20.40 20.55
N MET A 182 40.05 -19.32 21.15
CA MET A 182 40.43 -18.89 22.50
C MET A 182 39.95 -19.89 23.57
N VAL A 183 38.70 -20.35 23.49
CA VAL A 183 38.15 -21.37 24.42
C VAL A 183 38.84 -22.73 24.25
N ALA A 184 39.20 -23.10 23.03
CA ALA A 184 39.94 -24.33 22.74
C ALA A 184 41.41 -24.30 23.19
N GLY A 185 41.93 -23.14 23.63
CA GLY A 185 43.32 -22.97 24.05
C GLY A 185 44.33 -22.90 22.90
N ASN A 186 43.87 -22.80 21.64
CA ASN A 186 44.72 -22.81 20.45
C ASN A 186 45.44 -21.47 20.21
N LEU A 187 44.99 -20.39 20.87
CA LEU A 187 45.57 -19.06 20.76
C LEU A 187 46.02 -18.54 22.13
N LYS A 188 47.13 -17.81 22.16
CA LYS A 188 47.54 -17.09 23.38
C LYS A 188 46.47 -16.06 23.74
N PHE A 189 46.27 -15.83 25.04
CA PHE A 189 45.26 -14.89 25.55
C PHE A 189 45.42 -13.48 24.95
N ILE A 190 46.65 -12.96 24.97
CA ILE A 190 46.98 -11.61 24.48
C ILE A 190 46.74 -11.48 22.97
N SER A 191 47.10 -12.50 22.17
CA SER A 191 46.84 -12.48 20.72
C SER A 191 45.34 -12.55 20.41
N SER A 192 44.57 -13.30 21.20
CA SER A 192 43.11 -13.38 21.06
C SER A 192 42.46 -12.03 21.36
N LEU A 193 42.92 -11.34 22.40
CA LEU A 193 42.42 -10.02 22.78
C LEU A 193 42.71 -8.96 21.70
N LEU A 194 43.92 -8.95 21.13
CA LEU A 194 44.28 -8.07 20.02
C LEU A 194 43.40 -8.34 18.78
N LEU A 195 43.20 -9.61 18.42
CA LEU A 195 42.33 -9.98 17.29
C LEU A 195 40.88 -9.53 17.51
N LEU A 196 40.32 -9.73 18.71
CA LEU A 196 38.97 -9.27 19.04
C LEU A 196 38.84 -7.75 18.95
N PHE A 197 39.85 -7.01 19.42
CA PHE A 197 39.88 -5.56 19.30
C PHE A 197 39.93 -5.10 17.83
N THR A 198 40.75 -5.75 17.00
CA THR A 198 40.80 -5.47 15.55
C THR A 198 39.46 -5.77 14.88
N ILE A 199 38.81 -6.88 15.21
CA ILE A 199 37.48 -7.24 14.68
C ILE A 199 36.43 -6.20 15.10
N MET A 200 36.49 -5.73 16.35
CA MET A 200 35.57 -4.69 16.84
C MET A 200 35.76 -3.37 16.09
N LEU A 201 37.00 -2.93 15.87
CA LEU A 201 37.30 -1.75 15.06
C LEU A 201 36.77 -1.92 13.63
N LEU A 202 36.96 -3.10 13.03
CA LEU A 202 36.47 -3.41 11.69
C LEU A 202 34.94 -3.33 11.63
N GLN A 203 34.23 -3.82 12.65
CA GLN A 203 32.77 -3.65 12.75
C GLN A 203 32.37 -2.19 12.85
N ILE A 204 33.02 -1.39 13.71
CA ILE A 204 32.69 0.03 13.88
C ILE A 204 32.86 0.78 12.54
N VAL A 205 33.97 0.54 11.85
CA VAL A 205 34.23 1.12 10.52
C VAL A 205 33.16 0.67 9.52
N GLY A 206 32.80 -0.62 9.52
CA GLY A 206 31.73 -1.16 8.69
C GLY A 206 30.38 -0.47 8.93
N TYR A 207 29.97 -0.31 10.20
CA TYR A 207 28.75 0.40 10.57
C TYR A 207 28.79 1.87 10.17
N TYR A 208 29.93 2.53 10.32
CA TYR A 208 30.11 3.92 9.90
C TYR A 208 29.92 4.07 8.39
N ILE A 209 30.61 3.25 7.58
CA ILE A 209 30.47 3.28 6.12
C ILE A 209 29.02 2.99 5.71
N LYS A 210 28.37 2.01 6.36
CA LYS A 210 26.98 1.65 6.11
C LYS A 210 26.04 2.84 6.33
N ASN A 211 26.14 3.48 7.50
CA ASN A 211 25.25 4.58 7.88
C ASN A 211 25.52 5.82 7.01
N PHE A 212 26.79 6.12 6.72
CA PHE A 212 27.16 7.21 5.82
C PHE A 212 26.64 7.00 4.39
N ALA A 213 26.75 5.77 3.87
CA ALA A 213 26.20 5.43 2.55
C ALA A 213 24.67 5.58 2.51
N LEU A 214 23.98 5.14 3.57
CA LEU A 214 22.53 5.26 3.69
C LEU A 214 22.08 6.72 3.78
N GLU A 215 22.76 7.54 4.59
CA GLU A 215 22.46 8.96 4.74
C GLU A 215 22.71 9.72 3.43
N LYS A 216 23.84 9.44 2.77
CA LYS A 216 24.15 10.06 1.48
C LYS A 216 23.11 9.73 0.41
N TYR A 217 22.68 8.47 0.37
CA TYR A 217 21.60 8.02 -0.51
C TYR A 217 20.28 8.75 -0.21
N ASN A 218 19.88 8.81 1.06
CA ASN A 218 18.64 9.48 1.47
C ASN A 218 18.66 10.95 1.08
N SER A 219 19.75 11.66 1.35
CA SER A 219 19.92 13.08 1.01
C SER A 219 19.89 13.35 -0.51
N ASN A 220 20.63 12.55 -1.30
CA ASN A 220 20.63 12.68 -2.75
C ASN A 220 19.24 12.39 -3.34
N PHE A 221 18.55 11.38 -2.82
CA PHE A 221 17.19 11.08 -3.23
C PHE A 221 16.24 12.20 -2.87
N ASP A 222 16.26 12.70 -1.63
CA ASP A 222 15.41 13.82 -1.18
C ASP A 222 15.55 15.02 -2.10
N LYS A 223 16.78 15.38 -2.44
CA LYS A 223 17.04 16.51 -3.34
C LYS A 223 16.47 16.28 -4.74
N SER A 224 16.74 15.11 -5.32
CA SER A 224 16.27 14.75 -6.68
C SER A 224 14.75 14.65 -6.75
N TYR A 225 14.17 13.96 -5.78
CA TYR A 225 12.74 13.73 -5.68
C TYR A 225 11.97 15.03 -5.44
N THR A 226 12.40 15.84 -4.49
CA THR A 226 11.80 17.15 -4.21
C THR A 226 11.82 18.03 -5.46
N THR A 227 12.95 18.08 -6.17
CA THR A 227 13.07 18.84 -7.42
C THR A 227 12.11 18.35 -8.51
N ILE A 228 12.04 17.03 -8.74
CA ILE A 228 11.14 16.44 -9.74
C ILE A 228 9.67 16.67 -9.36
N LEU A 229 9.33 16.51 -8.08
CA LEU A 229 7.98 16.68 -7.57
C LEU A 229 7.53 18.13 -7.71
N PHE A 230 8.34 19.09 -7.25
CA PHE A 230 8.05 20.52 -7.41
C PHE A 230 7.90 20.90 -8.87
N LYS A 231 8.82 20.47 -9.74
CA LYS A 231 8.74 20.75 -11.19
C LYS A 231 7.47 20.18 -11.82
N ARG A 232 7.07 18.97 -11.43
CA ARG A 232 5.85 18.34 -11.93
C ARG A 232 4.59 19.00 -11.41
N LEU A 233 4.55 19.36 -10.12
CA LEU A 233 3.44 20.09 -9.53
C LEU A 233 3.25 21.44 -10.22
N LEU A 234 4.32 22.23 -10.37
CA LEU A 234 4.26 23.53 -11.05
C LEU A 234 3.81 23.45 -12.52
N ASN A 235 4.04 22.31 -13.17
CA ASN A 235 3.59 22.08 -14.56
C ASN A 235 2.16 21.54 -14.67
N LYS A 236 1.44 21.31 -13.56
CA LYS A 236 0.05 20.86 -13.61
C LYS A 236 -0.90 22.03 -13.90
N PRO A 237 -2.01 21.79 -14.64
CA PRO A 237 -2.99 22.83 -14.93
C PRO A 237 -3.69 23.29 -13.65
N LEU A 238 -4.24 24.51 -13.63
CA LEU A 238 -4.94 25.09 -12.48
C LEU A 238 -6.06 24.18 -11.94
N LEU A 239 -6.75 23.46 -12.84
CA LEU A 239 -7.80 22.50 -12.51
C LEU A 239 -7.30 21.36 -11.60
N TYR A 240 -6.02 20.99 -11.68
CA TYR A 240 -5.43 19.99 -10.79
C TYR A 240 -5.45 20.47 -9.33
N PHE A 241 -5.10 21.73 -9.09
CA PHE A 241 -5.03 22.33 -7.75
C PHE A 241 -6.41 22.64 -7.18
N ARG A 242 -7.40 22.92 -8.04
CA ARG A 242 -8.78 23.10 -7.62
C ARG A 242 -9.37 21.80 -7.05
N ASN A 243 -9.04 20.66 -7.65
CA ASN A 243 -9.62 19.36 -7.30
C ASN A 243 -8.80 18.57 -6.26
N HIS A 244 -7.72 19.14 -5.74
CA HIS A 244 -6.88 18.50 -4.73
C HIS A 244 -6.70 19.44 -3.57
N THR A 245 -7.17 19.04 -2.38
CA THR A 245 -6.94 19.80 -1.15
C THR A 245 -5.44 19.85 -0.84
N ASN A 246 -5.01 20.90 -0.14
CA ASN A 246 -3.64 21.01 0.36
C ASN A 246 -3.23 19.77 1.19
N GLY A 247 -4.18 19.21 1.94
CA GLY A 247 -4.01 17.95 2.68
C GLY A 247 -3.71 16.76 1.77
N SER A 248 -4.51 16.54 0.71
CA SER A 248 -4.31 15.43 -0.24
C SER A 248 -2.97 15.49 -0.98
N ILE A 249 -2.47 16.70 -1.27
CA ILE A 249 -1.15 16.89 -1.90
C ILE A 249 -0.04 16.59 -0.89
N SER A 250 -0.16 17.09 0.35
CA SER A 250 0.79 16.83 1.43
C SER A 250 0.90 15.34 1.76
N GLU A 251 -0.24 14.64 1.80
CA GLU A 251 -0.30 13.20 2.03
C GLU A 251 0.39 12.42 0.90
N LYS A 252 0.16 12.79 -0.37
CA LYS A 252 0.85 12.17 -1.52
C LYS A 252 2.37 12.36 -1.47
N ILE A 253 2.83 13.51 -0.97
CA ILE A 253 4.26 13.77 -0.75
C ILE A 253 4.80 12.86 0.36
N SER A 254 4.11 12.79 1.49
CA SER A 254 4.47 11.98 2.66
C SER A 254 4.43 10.46 2.40
N PHE A 255 3.44 9.98 1.65
CA PHE A 255 3.33 8.57 1.31
C PHE A 255 4.50 8.10 0.44
N ARG A 256 4.96 8.96 -0.49
CA ARG A 256 6.10 8.65 -1.35
C ARG A 256 7.44 8.68 -0.61
N THR A 257 7.65 9.57 0.36
CA THR A 257 8.83 9.55 1.23
C THR A 257 8.84 8.32 2.14
N THR A 258 7.68 7.94 2.68
CA THR A 258 7.51 6.71 3.48
C THR A 258 7.79 5.44 2.68
N LEU A 259 7.34 5.39 1.42
CA LEU A 259 7.63 4.30 0.49
C LEU A 259 9.14 4.19 0.19
N ARG A 260 9.82 5.33 -0.02
CA ARG A 260 11.28 5.37 -0.18
C ARG A 260 11.98 4.81 1.05
N ASP A 261 11.66 5.32 2.24
CA ASP A 261 12.31 4.88 3.47
C ASP A 261 12.12 3.38 3.66
N SER A 262 10.91 2.87 3.38
CA SER A 262 10.65 1.44 3.44
C SER A 262 11.51 0.63 2.46
N VAL A 263 11.72 1.12 1.24
CA VAL A 263 12.50 0.40 0.23
C VAL A 263 14.01 0.46 0.52
N ALA A 264 14.56 1.65 0.74
CA ALA A 264 16.00 1.85 0.88
C ALA A 264 16.52 1.47 2.27
N SER A 265 15.77 1.82 3.33
CA SER A 265 16.20 1.59 4.71
C SER A 265 15.68 0.28 5.33
N LYS A 266 14.70 -0.39 4.70
CA LYS A 266 14.20 -1.69 5.18
C LYS A 266 14.39 -2.83 4.19
N LEU A 267 13.99 -2.70 2.92
CA LEU A 267 14.08 -3.84 1.97
C LEU A 267 15.52 -4.24 1.63
N ILE A 268 16.38 -3.29 1.23
CA ILE A 268 17.77 -3.60 0.88
C ILE A 268 18.52 -4.23 2.07
N PRO A 269 18.47 -3.66 3.29
CA PRO A 269 19.09 -4.30 4.45
C PRO A 269 18.47 -5.66 4.81
N SER A 270 17.16 -5.85 4.60
CA SER A 270 16.49 -7.12 4.89
C SER A 270 16.93 -8.23 3.96
N ILE A 271 17.09 -7.96 2.65
CA ILE A 271 17.60 -8.94 1.68
C ILE A 271 19.00 -9.41 2.09
N VAL A 272 19.87 -8.47 2.48
CA VAL A 272 21.22 -8.80 2.92
C VAL A 272 21.18 -9.59 4.22
N SER A 273 20.41 -9.13 5.21
CA SER A 273 20.23 -9.85 6.49
C SER A 273 19.72 -11.28 6.30
N LEU A 274 18.90 -11.51 5.26
CA LEU A 274 18.43 -12.84 4.90
C LEU A 274 19.56 -13.72 4.37
N VAL A 275 20.46 -13.17 3.54
CA VAL A 275 21.68 -13.85 3.08
C VAL A 275 22.61 -14.14 4.28
N SER A 276 22.86 -13.17 5.16
CA SER A 276 23.70 -13.37 6.35
C SER A 276 23.13 -14.45 7.27
N SER A 277 21.82 -14.40 7.52
CA SER A 277 21.11 -15.39 8.32
C SER A 277 21.27 -16.80 7.73
N PHE A 278 21.21 -16.91 6.40
CA PHE A 278 21.44 -18.18 5.70
C PHE A 278 22.87 -18.71 5.87
N VAL A 279 23.88 -17.83 5.77
CA VAL A 279 25.30 -18.20 6.00
C VAL A 279 25.53 -18.66 7.44
N ILE A 280 24.99 -17.93 8.43
CA ILE A 280 25.09 -18.28 9.85
C ILE A 280 24.35 -19.60 10.14
N PHE A 281 23.20 -19.81 9.52
CA PHE A 281 22.45 -21.05 9.62
C PHE A 281 23.27 -22.25 9.11
N ILE A 282 23.88 -22.14 7.91
CA ILE A 282 24.77 -23.18 7.38
C ILE A 282 25.95 -23.42 8.32
N TYR A 283 26.59 -22.36 8.82
CA TYR A 283 27.69 -22.46 9.76
C TYR A 283 27.30 -23.22 11.04
N LEU A 284 26.12 -22.94 11.60
CA LEU A 284 25.60 -23.64 12.78
C LEU A 284 25.29 -25.11 12.51
N VAL A 285 24.70 -25.44 11.35
CA VAL A 285 24.46 -26.83 10.93
C VAL A 285 25.77 -27.63 10.89
N ILE A 286 26.84 -27.04 10.37
CA ILE A 286 28.17 -27.68 10.30
C ILE A 286 28.74 -27.92 11.70
N ILE A 287 28.51 -27.01 12.65
CA ILE A 287 29.03 -27.13 14.01
C ILE A 287 28.27 -28.17 14.83
N SER A 288 26.94 -28.06 14.89
CA SER A 288 26.12 -28.93 15.73
C SER A 288 24.66 -28.89 15.29
N PHE A 289 24.22 -29.99 14.69
CA PHE A 289 22.83 -30.16 14.27
C PHE A 289 21.82 -30.01 15.43
N ARG A 290 22.20 -30.43 16.65
CA ARG A 290 21.34 -30.33 17.85
C ARG A 290 21.06 -28.87 18.23
N LEU A 291 22.08 -28.00 18.20
CA LEU A 291 21.92 -26.58 18.51
C LEU A 291 21.09 -25.86 17.44
N THR A 292 21.25 -26.24 16.16
CA THR A 292 20.45 -25.69 15.08
C THR A 292 18.96 -25.98 15.26
N ILE A 293 18.58 -27.20 15.66
CA ILE A 293 17.17 -27.54 15.91
C ILE A 293 16.56 -26.66 17.00
N ILE A 294 17.29 -26.42 18.10
CA ILE A 294 16.83 -25.55 19.19
C ILE A 294 16.59 -24.13 18.68
N LEU A 295 17.54 -23.58 17.90
CA LEU A 295 17.43 -22.25 17.33
C LEU A 295 16.24 -22.14 16.36
N VAL A 296 16.06 -23.13 15.48
CA VAL A 296 14.90 -23.16 14.56
C VAL A 296 13.59 -23.24 15.34
N SER A 297 13.51 -24.06 16.39
CA SER A 297 12.33 -24.14 17.24
C SER A 297 11.98 -22.79 17.90
N MET A 298 12.98 -22.08 18.41
CA MET A 298 12.79 -20.74 18.96
C MET A 298 12.32 -19.73 17.91
N ILE A 299 12.87 -19.76 16.69
CA ILE A 299 12.43 -18.88 15.59
C ILE A 299 10.98 -19.16 15.21
N VAL A 300 10.57 -20.43 15.10
CA VAL A 300 9.19 -20.81 14.79
C VAL A 300 8.22 -20.32 15.87
N LEU A 301 8.57 -20.53 17.14
CA LEU A 301 7.77 -20.05 18.27
C LEU A 301 7.63 -18.52 18.27
N TYR A 302 8.74 -17.80 18.10
CA TYR A 302 8.74 -16.34 17.99
C TYR A 302 7.88 -15.86 16.81
N SER A 303 7.99 -16.51 15.65
CA SER A 303 7.21 -16.15 14.46
C SER A 303 5.72 -16.36 14.66
N LEU A 304 5.30 -17.44 15.33
CA LEU A 304 3.90 -17.68 15.68
C LEU A 304 3.35 -16.59 16.60
N ILE A 305 4.06 -16.30 17.69
CA ILE A 305 3.67 -15.25 18.64
C ILE A 305 3.57 -13.90 17.94
N SER A 306 4.58 -13.54 17.15
CA SER A 306 4.61 -12.28 16.39
C SER A 306 3.45 -12.19 15.39
N SER A 307 3.11 -13.27 14.69
CA SER A 307 1.97 -13.29 13.76
C SER A 307 0.64 -13.07 14.47
N VAL A 308 0.44 -13.67 15.64
CA VAL A 308 -0.79 -13.48 16.44
C VAL A 308 -0.89 -12.04 16.92
N LEU A 309 0.20 -11.49 17.46
CA LEU A 309 0.26 -10.10 17.92
C LEU A 309 0.00 -9.11 16.77
N TYR A 310 0.58 -9.36 15.60
CA TYR A 310 0.40 -8.50 14.44
C TYR A 310 -1.05 -8.48 13.96
N HIS A 311 -1.73 -9.63 13.88
CA HIS A 311 -3.16 -9.68 13.55
C HIS A 311 -4.00 -8.89 14.54
N LYS A 312 -3.78 -9.10 15.84
CA LYS A 312 -4.51 -8.41 16.89
C LYS A 312 -4.26 -6.89 16.88
N GLN A 313 -3.02 -6.48 16.66
CA GLN A 313 -2.67 -5.07 16.53
C GLN A 313 -3.36 -4.43 15.32
N ASN A 314 -3.46 -5.16 14.20
CA ASN A 314 -4.12 -4.66 13.01
C ASN A 314 -5.64 -4.51 13.21
N GLU A 315 -6.29 -5.43 13.93
CA GLU A 315 -7.70 -5.30 14.32
C GLU A 315 -7.92 -4.05 15.19
N TYR A 316 -7.11 -3.85 16.23
CA TYR A 316 -7.21 -2.65 17.08
C TYR A 316 -6.94 -1.36 16.30
N ASN A 317 -5.97 -1.35 15.40
CA ASN A 317 -5.71 -0.19 14.56
C ASN A 317 -6.91 0.15 13.68
N GLN A 318 -7.62 -0.86 13.13
CA GLN A 318 -8.83 -0.63 12.35
C GLN A 318 -9.96 -0.06 13.21
N SER A 319 -10.20 -0.61 14.40
CA SER A 319 -11.20 -0.08 15.33
C SER A 319 -10.87 1.35 15.78
N TYR A 320 -9.60 1.65 16.02
CA TYR A 320 -9.15 3.00 16.39
C TYR A 320 -9.31 4.01 15.25
N LEU A 321 -9.02 3.60 14.01
CA LEU A 321 -9.27 4.43 12.83
C LEU A 321 -10.76 4.70 12.65
N GLN A 322 -11.61 3.71 12.88
CA GLN A 322 -13.06 3.89 12.80
C GLN A 322 -13.56 4.86 13.87
N TYR A 323 -13.10 4.71 15.12
CA TYR A 323 -13.38 5.67 16.18
C TYR A 323 -12.97 7.10 15.84
N LEU A 324 -11.78 7.30 15.23
CA LEU A 324 -11.34 8.62 14.79
C LEU A 324 -12.22 9.19 13.67
N ILE A 325 -12.70 8.34 12.76
CA ILE A 325 -13.60 8.77 11.68
C ILE A 325 -14.94 9.21 12.27
N ASP A 326 -15.53 8.37 13.12
CA ASP A 326 -16.80 8.66 13.80
C ASP A 326 -16.70 9.95 14.62
N PHE A 327 -15.63 10.09 15.42
CA PHE A 327 -15.38 11.29 16.21
C PHE A 327 -15.21 12.56 15.35
N ASN A 328 -14.48 12.49 14.24
CA ASN A 328 -14.31 13.64 13.36
C ASN A 328 -15.62 14.01 12.66
N SER A 329 -16.43 13.02 12.28
CA SER A 329 -17.75 13.24 11.69
C SER A 329 -18.70 13.93 12.67
N ASP A 330 -18.78 13.42 13.90
CA ASP A 330 -19.59 14.02 14.97
C ASP A 330 -19.11 15.45 15.28
N PHE A 331 -17.79 15.64 15.39
CA PHE A 331 -17.21 16.95 15.65
C PHE A 331 -17.47 17.95 14.51
N GLN A 332 -17.43 17.53 13.24
CA GLN A 332 -17.80 18.38 12.12
C GLN A 332 -19.28 18.75 12.16
N SER A 333 -20.17 17.79 12.46
CA SER A 333 -21.61 18.06 12.64
C SER A 333 -21.84 19.08 13.76
N ASP A 334 -21.21 18.89 14.92
CA ASP A 334 -21.32 19.82 16.06
C ASP A 334 -20.81 21.23 15.73
N LEU A 335 -19.77 21.33 14.89
CA LEU A 335 -19.25 22.61 14.42
C LEU A 335 -20.17 23.30 13.39
N GLU A 336 -20.82 22.54 12.52
CA GLU A 336 -21.81 23.06 11.58
C GLU A 336 -23.09 23.52 12.31
N ASP A 337 -23.48 22.80 13.36
CA ASP A 337 -24.64 23.11 14.20
C ASP A 337 -24.31 24.06 15.36
N ILE A 338 -23.10 24.64 15.41
CA ILE A 338 -22.63 25.45 16.55
C ILE A 338 -23.50 26.68 16.82
N ASP A 339 -24.16 27.20 15.77
CA ASP A 339 -25.09 28.32 15.86
C ASP A 339 -26.51 27.89 16.31
N TYR A 340 -26.85 26.60 16.23
CA TYR A 340 -28.09 26.01 16.77
C TYR A 340 -27.93 25.46 18.19
N ILE A 341 -26.69 25.09 18.58
CA ILE A 341 -26.35 24.57 19.91
C ILE A 341 -26.14 25.70 20.93
N LYS A 342 -25.83 26.93 20.47
CA LYS A 342 -25.86 28.16 21.28
C LYS A 342 -27.27 28.64 21.54
#